data_AF-A0A7C9CG30-F1
#
_entry.id   AF-A0A7C9CG30-F1
#
_cell.length_a   1.000
_cell.length_b   1.000
_cell.length_c   1.000
_cell.angle_alpha   90.00
_cell.angle_beta   90.00
_cell.angle_gamma   90.00
#
_symmetry.space_group_name_H-M   'P 1'
#
loop_
_entity.id
_entity.type
_entity.pdbx_description
1 polymer ?
#
loop_
_entity_poly.entity_id
_entity_poly.type
_entity_poly.pdbx_seq_one_letter_code
_entity_poly.pdbx_strand_id
1 'polypeptide(L)'
;KVFYLKMKGDYHRYLAEFKTGAERKEAAENTLLAYKSAQDIALAELAPTHPIRLGLALNFSVFYYEILNSPDRACNLAKQAFDEAISELDTLGEESYKDSTLIMQLLRDNLTLWTSDNAEEGGDDIKETGKSESGEGQPQQ
;
A
#
# COMPACT_ATOMS: atom_id res chain seq x y z
N LYS A 1 -7.41 17.80 -14.13
CA LYS A 1 -6.06 18.05 -13.58
C LYS A 1 -5.50 16.84 -12.83
N VAL A 2 -6.25 16.28 -11.87
CA VAL A 2 -5.89 15.06 -11.12
C VAL A 2 -5.45 13.91 -12.04
N PHE A 3 -6.23 13.62 -13.09
CA PHE A 3 -5.92 12.56 -14.06
C PHE A 3 -4.51 12.66 -14.66
N TYR A 4 -4.12 13.83 -15.16
CA TYR A 4 -2.81 14.03 -15.79
C TYR A 4 -1.66 13.99 -14.77
N LEU A 5 -1.87 14.49 -13.55
CA LEU A 5 -0.87 14.39 -12.48
C LEU A 5 -0.70 12.95 -12.01
N LYS A 6 -1.79 12.21 -11.88
CA LYS A 6 -1.78 10.76 -11.63
C LYS A 6 -0.98 10.04 -12.72
N MET A 7 -1.30 10.28 -14.00
CA MET A 7 -0.55 9.70 -15.11
C MET A 7 0.93 10.05 -15.06
N LYS A 8 1.28 11.31 -14.77
CA LYS A 8 2.69 11.71 -14.60
C LYS A 8 3.38 10.89 -13.50
N GLY A 9 2.71 10.71 -12.36
CA GLY A 9 3.19 9.86 -11.27
C GLY A 9 3.36 8.41 -11.70
N ASP A 10 2.39 7.85 -12.44
CA ASP A 10 2.45 6.49 -12.99
C ASP A 10 3.67 6.32 -13.90
N TYR A 11 3.93 7.25 -14.82
CA TYR A 11 5.10 7.18 -15.70
C TYR A 11 6.42 7.21 -14.92
N HIS A 12 6.57 8.11 -13.95
CA HIS A 12 7.78 8.12 -13.12
C HIS A 12 7.91 6.87 -12.25
N ARG A 13 6.78 6.29 -11.80
CA ARG A 13 6.79 5.04 -11.03
C ARG A 13 7.34 3.90 -11.88
N TYR A 14 6.86 3.76 -13.11
CA TYR A 14 7.40 2.77 -14.05
C TYR A 14 8.90 2.98 -14.30
N LEU A 15 9.37 4.24 -14.41
CA LEU A 15 10.80 4.52 -14.49
C LEU A 15 11.57 4.02 -13.24
N ALA A 16 11.00 4.19 -12.04
CA ALA A 16 11.64 3.77 -10.79
C ALA A 16 11.73 2.24 -10.61
N GLU A 17 10.88 1.47 -11.28
CA GLU A 17 10.87 -0.01 -11.21
C GLU A 17 12.15 -0.62 -11.81
N PHE A 18 12.68 -0.05 -12.89
CA PHE A 18 13.85 -0.61 -13.59
C PHE A 18 15.13 0.24 -13.47
N LYS A 19 15.03 1.52 -13.10
CA LYS A 19 16.21 2.34 -12.81
C LYS A 19 16.91 1.88 -11.54
N THR A 20 18.18 2.27 -11.38
CA THR A 20 18.99 1.96 -10.20
C THR A 20 19.70 3.20 -9.67
N GLY A 21 20.23 3.11 -8.45
CA GLY A 21 21.03 4.17 -7.84
C GLY A 21 20.34 5.54 -7.81
N ALA A 22 21.06 6.57 -8.26
CA ALA A 22 20.58 7.96 -8.25
C ALA A 22 19.34 8.17 -9.14
N GLU A 23 19.28 7.51 -10.30
CA GLU A 23 18.15 7.68 -11.22
C GLU A 23 16.86 7.06 -10.68
N ARG A 24 16.96 5.95 -9.94
CA ARG A 24 15.81 5.37 -9.23
C ARG A 24 15.28 6.32 -8.17
N LYS A 25 16.19 6.93 -7.41
CA LYS A 25 15.84 7.90 -6.36
C LYS A 25 15.12 9.11 -6.95
N GLU A 26 15.66 9.69 -8.02
CA GLU A 26 15.03 10.82 -8.71
C GLU A 26 13.65 10.45 -9.29
N ALA A 27 13.52 9.27 -9.90
CA ALA A 27 12.23 8.80 -10.40
C ALA A 27 11.20 8.65 -9.26
N ALA A 28 11.59 8.06 -8.13
CA ALA A 28 10.72 7.91 -6.96
C ALA A 28 10.31 9.27 -6.35
N GLU A 29 11.24 10.23 -6.26
CA GLU A 29 10.95 11.59 -5.80
C GLU A 29 9.93 12.29 -6.72
N ASN A 30 10.11 12.18 -8.04
CA ASN A 30 9.18 12.73 -9.01
C ASN A 30 7.80 12.07 -8.97
N THR A 31 7.73 10.75 -8.76
CA THR A 31 6.47 10.04 -8.52
C THR A 31 5.75 10.58 -7.28
N LEU A 32 6.47 10.70 -6.16
CA LEU A 32 5.91 11.18 -4.91
C LEU A 32 5.35 12.59 -5.05
N LEU A 33 6.09 13.51 -5.68
CA LEU A 33 5.66 14.88 -5.93
C LEU A 33 4.39 14.94 -6.80
N ALA A 34 4.35 14.15 -7.88
CA ALA A 34 3.21 14.11 -8.79
C ALA A 34 1.94 13.55 -8.11
N TYR A 35 2.06 12.45 -7.37
CA TYR A 35 0.93 11.88 -6.65
C TYR A 35 0.46 12.75 -5.48
N LYS A 36 1.36 13.41 -4.73
CA LYS A 36 0.96 14.36 -3.70
C LYS A 36 0.18 15.53 -4.29
N SER A 37 0.68 16.12 -5.37
CA SER A 37 -0.04 17.19 -6.08
C SER A 37 -1.40 16.73 -6.60
N ALA A 38 -1.51 15.49 -7.09
CA ALA A 38 -2.79 14.91 -7.51
C ALA A 38 -3.74 14.69 -6.32
N GLN A 39 -3.20 14.23 -5.19
CA GLN A 39 -3.94 13.90 -3.97
C GLN A 39 -4.54 15.16 -3.36
N ASP A 40 -3.78 16.23 -3.22
CA ASP A 40 -4.27 17.49 -2.66
C ASP A 40 -5.48 18.03 -3.43
N ILE A 41 -5.43 17.96 -4.78
CA ILE A 41 -6.53 18.38 -5.65
C ILE A 41 -7.69 17.39 -5.56
N ALA A 42 -7.43 16.09 -5.56
CA ALA A 42 -8.47 15.07 -5.49
C ALA A 42 -9.27 15.13 -4.17
N LEU A 43 -8.59 15.38 -3.05
CA LEU A 43 -9.23 15.54 -1.74
C LEU A 43 -10.13 16.77 -1.67
N ALA A 44 -9.76 17.85 -2.40
CA ALA A 44 -10.52 19.08 -2.42
C ALA A 44 -11.69 19.09 -3.42
N GLU A 45 -11.53 18.42 -4.57
CA GLU A 45 -12.44 18.58 -5.71
C GLU A 45 -13.27 17.34 -6.05
N LEU A 46 -12.89 16.14 -5.57
CA LEU A 46 -13.53 14.88 -5.96
C LEU A 46 -14.11 14.14 -4.75
N ALA A 47 -15.32 13.61 -4.89
CA ALA A 47 -15.91 12.72 -3.89
C ALA A 47 -15.03 11.49 -3.64
N PRO A 48 -15.01 10.92 -2.42
CA PRO A 48 -14.26 9.70 -2.10
C PRO A 48 -14.53 8.51 -3.02
N THR A 49 -15.76 8.41 -3.54
CA THR A 49 -16.19 7.37 -4.48
C THR A 49 -15.80 7.64 -5.92
N HIS A 50 -15.25 8.82 -6.26
CA HIS A 50 -14.94 9.16 -7.64
C HIS A 50 -13.82 8.24 -8.20
N PRO A 51 -14.00 7.58 -9.37
CA PRO A 51 -13.04 6.61 -9.91
C PRO A 51 -11.60 7.14 -10.03
N ILE A 52 -11.42 8.39 -10.45
CA ILE A 52 -10.10 9.02 -10.53
C ILE A 52 -9.42 9.16 -9.15
N ARG A 53 -10.17 9.50 -8.08
CA ARG A 53 -9.62 9.63 -6.72
C ARG A 53 -9.27 8.26 -6.16
N LEU A 54 -10.15 7.28 -6.33
CA LEU A 54 -9.91 5.88 -5.96
C LEU A 54 -8.69 5.31 -6.70
N GLY A 55 -8.61 5.50 -8.02
CA GLY A 55 -7.51 5.02 -8.84
C GLY A 55 -6.18 5.69 -8.51
N LEU A 56 -6.20 6.96 -8.08
CA LEU A 56 -5.02 7.63 -7.53
C LEU A 56 -4.59 6.98 -6.22
N ALA A 57 -5.51 6.74 -5.28
CA ALA A 57 -5.19 6.09 -4.00
C ALA A 57 -4.62 4.68 -4.20
N LEU A 58 -5.21 3.90 -5.11
CA LEU A 58 -4.71 2.58 -5.50
C LEU A 58 -3.26 2.66 -5.97
N ASN A 59 -2.98 3.45 -7.00
CA ASN A 59 -1.62 3.53 -7.56
C ASN A 59 -0.60 4.13 -6.59
N PHE A 60 -1.03 5.07 -5.75
CA PHE A 60 -0.16 5.67 -4.75
C PHE A 60 0.14 4.70 -3.60
N SER A 61 -0.82 3.86 -3.21
CA SER A 61 -0.56 2.78 -2.23
C SER A 61 0.44 1.76 -2.77
N VAL A 62 0.30 1.33 -4.03
CA VAL A 62 1.25 0.44 -4.72
C VAL A 62 2.65 1.07 -4.77
N PHE A 63 2.75 2.37 -5.05
CA PHE A 63 4.03 3.08 -5.00
C PHE A 63 4.70 3.02 -3.63
N TYR A 64 3.95 3.24 -2.55
CA TYR A 64 4.49 3.11 -1.19
C TYR A 64 4.98 1.69 -0.92
N TYR A 65 4.26 0.68 -1.39
CA TYR A 65 4.61 -0.72 -1.20
C TYR A 65 5.85 -1.10 -2.01
N GLU A 66 5.78 -1.01 -3.34
CA GLU A 66 6.77 -1.58 -4.26
C GLU A 66 8.02 -0.72 -4.42
N ILE A 67 7.88 0.62 -4.40
CA ILE A 67 9.02 1.51 -4.71
C ILE A 67 9.68 2.03 -3.45
N LEU A 68 8.89 2.44 -2.45
CA LEU A 68 9.38 3.00 -1.20
C LEU A 68 9.54 1.96 -0.08
N ASN A 69 9.18 0.70 -0.32
CA ASN A 69 9.28 -0.39 0.66
C ASN A 69 8.68 0.00 2.03
N SER A 70 7.50 0.64 1.99
CA SER A 70 6.82 1.23 3.15
C SER A 70 5.42 0.61 3.28
N PRO A 71 5.31 -0.67 3.65
CA PRO A 71 4.04 -1.41 3.67
C PRO A 71 3.01 -0.77 4.59
N ASP A 72 3.41 -0.27 5.77
CA ASP A 72 2.50 0.43 6.68
C ASP A 72 1.84 1.65 6.03
N ARG A 73 2.60 2.43 5.26
CA ARG A 73 2.05 3.61 4.57
C ARG A 73 1.14 3.21 3.43
N ALA A 74 1.48 2.14 2.69
CA ALA A 74 0.66 1.60 1.62
C ALA A 74 -0.70 1.13 2.16
N CYS A 75 -0.70 0.30 3.20
CA CYS A 75 -1.89 -0.23 3.84
C CYS A 75 -2.76 0.88 4.45
N ASN A 76 -2.16 1.83 5.18
CA ASN A 76 -2.91 2.95 5.75
C ASN A 76 -3.61 3.79 4.67
N LEU A 77 -2.91 4.11 3.56
CA LEU A 77 -3.50 4.88 2.47
C LEU A 77 -4.62 4.12 1.75
N ALA A 78 -4.40 2.85 1.43
CA ALA A 78 -5.40 2.02 0.77
C ALA A 78 -6.65 1.81 1.64
N LYS A 79 -6.44 1.52 2.93
CA LYS A 79 -7.53 1.35 3.91
C LYS A 79 -8.33 2.62 4.09
N GLN A 80 -7.67 3.77 4.26
CA GLN A 80 -8.36 5.05 4.38
C GLN A 80 -9.25 5.33 3.15
N ALA A 81 -8.71 5.18 1.94
CA ALA A 81 -9.48 5.42 0.72
C ALA A 81 -10.66 4.44 0.56
N PHE A 82 -10.47 3.18 0.94
CA PHE A 82 -11.55 2.18 0.93
C PHE A 82 -12.65 2.53 1.93
N ASP A 83 -12.29 2.83 3.19
CA ASP A 83 -13.24 3.16 4.26
C ASP A 83 -14.04 4.44 3.93
N GLU A 84 -13.38 5.49 3.43
CA GLU A 84 -14.05 6.73 2.99
C GLU A 84 -15.04 6.44 1.85
N ALA A 85 -14.65 5.64 0.86
CA ALA A 85 -15.53 5.31 -0.26
C ALA A 85 -16.72 4.43 0.15
N ILE A 86 -16.53 3.49 1.09
CA ILE A 86 -17.63 2.69 1.65
C ILE A 86 -18.67 3.59 2.33
N SER A 87 -18.23 4.62 3.06
CA SER A 87 -19.14 5.51 3.78
C SER A 87 -20.04 6.36 2.88
N GLU A 88 -19.66 6.54 1.61
CA GLU A 88 -20.38 7.36 0.63
C GLU A 88 -20.89 6.55 -0.58
N LEU A 89 -20.77 5.21 -0.57
CA LEU A 89 -21.06 4.36 -1.72
C LEU A 89 -22.51 4.49 -2.21
N ASP A 90 -23.46 4.70 -1.29
CA ASP A 90 -24.88 4.86 -1.59
C ASP A 90 -25.21 6.13 -2.40
N THR A 91 -24.28 7.08 -2.46
CA THR A 91 -24.44 8.34 -3.22
C THR A 91 -23.95 8.25 -4.66
N LEU A 92 -23.33 7.12 -5.03
CA LEU A 92 -22.66 6.97 -6.31
C LEU A 92 -23.66 6.71 -7.44
N GLY A 93 -23.57 7.51 -8.51
CA GLY A 93 -24.40 7.34 -9.71
C GLY A 93 -24.03 6.11 -10.53
N GLU A 94 -25.01 5.56 -11.27
CA GLU A 94 -24.87 4.32 -12.05
C GLU A 94 -23.70 4.34 -13.04
N GLU A 95 -23.41 5.50 -13.66
CA GLU A 95 -22.36 5.65 -14.68
C GLU A 95 -20.97 5.32 -14.13
N SER A 96 -20.68 5.73 -12.88
CA SER A 96 -19.38 5.51 -12.24
C SER A 96 -19.36 4.32 -11.28
N TYR A 97 -20.51 3.66 -11.05
CA TYR A 97 -20.65 2.60 -10.06
C TYR A 97 -19.74 1.40 -10.35
N LYS A 98 -19.71 0.94 -11.60
CA LYS A 98 -18.89 -0.21 -12.00
C LYS A 98 -17.40 0.05 -11.85
N ASP A 99 -16.93 1.21 -12.29
CA ASP A 99 -15.51 1.56 -12.23
C ASP A 99 -15.04 1.75 -10.77
N SER A 100 -15.85 2.43 -9.96
CA SER A 100 -15.50 2.68 -8.56
C SER A 100 -15.46 1.39 -7.75
N THR A 101 -16.48 0.53 -7.90
CA THR A 101 -16.53 -0.76 -7.19
C THR A 101 -15.42 -1.70 -7.62
N LEU A 102 -15.03 -1.70 -8.90
CA LEU A 102 -13.84 -2.44 -9.37
C LEU A 102 -12.57 -1.95 -8.69
N ILE A 103 -12.36 -0.63 -8.59
CA ILE A 103 -11.15 -0.09 -7.95
C ILE A 103 -11.15 -0.36 -6.43
N MET A 104 -12.31 -0.25 -5.77
CA MET A 104 -12.46 -0.62 -4.36
C MET A 104 -12.15 -2.10 -4.13
N GLN A 105 -12.56 -2.97 -5.04
CA GLN A 105 -12.21 -4.38 -5.00
C GLN A 105 -10.69 -4.58 -5.07
N LEU A 106 -10.00 -3.89 -5.97
CA LEU A 106 -8.54 -3.96 -6.10
C LEU A 106 -7.82 -3.42 -4.85
N LEU A 107 -8.32 -2.35 -4.23
CA LEU A 107 -7.80 -1.84 -2.96
C LEU A 107 -7.91 -2.91 -1.85
N ARG A 108 -9.05 -3.59 -1.76
CA ARG A 108 -9.27 -4.68 -0.80
C ARG A 108 -8.36 -5.88 -1.06
N ASP A 109 -8.19 -6.26 -2.32
CA ASP A 109 -7.32 -7.38 -2.71
C ASP A 109 -5.86 -7.08 -2.33
N ASN A 110 -5.38 -5.87 -2.62
CA ASN A 110 -4.04 -5.43 -2.20
C ASN A 110 -3.87 -5.43 -0.67
N LEU A 111 -4.84 -4.91 0.08
CA LEU A 111 -4.79 -4.93 1.55
C LEU A 111 -4.72 -6.35 2.10
N THR A 112 -5.47 -7.28 1.51
CA THR A 112 -5.46 -8.69 1.91
C THR A 112 -4.07 -9.30 1.67
N LEU A 113 -3.51 -9.08 0.49
CA LEU A 113 -2.17 -9.55 0.12
C LEU A 113 -1.08 -9.00 1.05
N TRP A 114 -1.05 -7.70 1.26
CA TRP A 114 0.02 -7.05 2.04
C TRP A 114 -0.06 -7.33 3.53
N THR A 115 -1.26 -7.63 4.05
CA THR A 115 -1.42 -7.99 5.47
C THR A 115 -1.13 -9.47 5.72
N SER A 116 -1.29 -10.35 4.73
CA SER A 116 -0.80 -11.73 4.82
C SER A 116 0.73 -11.79 4.77
N ASP A 117 1.37 -11.05 3.86
CA ASP A 117 2.84 -11.03 3.74
C ASP A 117 3.51 -10.56 5.04
N ASN A 118 2.97 -9.50 5.66
CA ASN A 118 3.48 -8.97 6.93
C ASN A 118 3.25 -9.92 8.13
N ALA A 119 2.25 -10.79 8.08
CA ALA A 119 1.99 -11.76 9.15
C ALA A 119 2.97 -12.94 9.11
N GLU A 120 3.49 -13.28 7.94
CA GLU A 120 4.48 -14.36 7.77
C GLU A 120 5.90 -13.92 8.19
N GLU A 121 6.26 -12.65 8.04
CA GLU A 121 7.57 -12.12 8.50
C GLU A 121 7.67 -11.95 10.03
N GLY A 122 6.54 -11.94 10.76
CA GLY A 122 6.47 -11.71 12.21
C GLY A 122 6.40 -12.98 13.07
N GLY A 123 6.51 -14.17 12.48
CA GLY A 123 6.21 -15.45 13.11
C GLY A 123 7.39 -16.38 13.33
N ASP A 124 8.52 -15.92 13.90
CA ASP A 124 9.58 -16.84 14.34
C ASP A 124 10.40 -16.27 15.52
N ASP A 125 9.80 -16.21 16.72
CA ASP A 125 10.57 -16.03 17.96
C ASP A 125 9.87 -16.61 19.21
N ILE A 126 9.42 -17.87 19.12
CA ILE A 126 9.27 -18.72 20.32
C ILE A 126 10.44 -19.71 20.31
N LYS A 127 11.61 -19.22 20.72
CA LYS A 127 12.67 -20.11 21.20
C LYS A 127 12.20 -20.79 22.49
N GLU A 128 11.65 -22.00 22.35
CA GLU A 128 11.68 -23.00 23.40
C GLU A 128 13.15 -23.28 23.76
N THR A 129 13.69 -22.49 24.69
CA THR A 129 14.94 -22.82 25.39
C THR A 129 14.54 -23.52 26.68
N GLY A 130 14.28 -24.82 26.57
CA GLY A 130 13.67 -25.56 27.67
C GLY A 130 13.89 -27.06 27.66
N LYS A 131 15.05 -27.57 27.23
CA LYS A 131 15.74 -28.73 27.84
C LYS A 131 16.95 -29.18 27.03
N SER A 132 18.12 -29.12 27.65
CA SER A 132 19.23 -30.02 27.34
C SER A 132 19.66 -30.68 28.64
N GLU A 133 19.59 -32.01 28.65
CA GLU A 133 20.01 -32.91 29.71
C GLU A 133 21.53 -32.91 29.88
N SER A 134 22.01 -33.13 31.12
CA SER A 134 23.23 -33.88 31.50
C SER A 134 23.53 -33.60 33.00
N GLY A 135 23.89 -34.53 33.87
CA GLY A 135 24.22 -35.94 33.71
C GLY A 135 24.33 -36.60 35.09
N GLU A 136 24.33 -37.93 35.09
CA GLU A 136 24.49 -38.82 36.24
C GLU A 136 25.89 -38.75 36.88
N GLY A 137 25.92 -38.90 38.21
CA GLY A 137 26.87 -39.78 38.93
C GLY A 137 28.25 -39.25 39.34
N GLN A 138 28.47 -39.10 40.66
CA GLN A 138 29.35 -40.01 41.45
C GLN A 138 29.39 -39.66 42.97
N PRO A 139 29.84 -40.61 43.85
CA PRO A 139 29.64 -40.60 45.31
C PRO A 139 30.89 -40.19 46.14
N GLN A 140 30.73 -40.22 47.48
CA GLN A 140 31.69 -40.03 48.61
C GLN A 140 31.85 -38.58 49.09
N GLN A 141 31.80 -38.25 50.39
CA GLN A 141 32.16 -39.00 51.62
C GLN A 141 31.02 -39.11 52.64
#